data_AF-A0A429EBE8-F1
#
_entry.id   AF-A0A429EBE8-F1
#
_cell.length_a   1.000
_cell.length_b   1.000
_cell.length_c   1.000
_cell.angle_alpha   90.00
_cell.angle_beta   90.00
_cell.angle_gamma   90.00
#
_symmetry.space_group_name_H-M   'P 1'
#
loop_
_entity.id
_entity.type
_entity.pdbx_description
1 polymer ?
#
loop_
_entity_poly.entity_id
_entity_poly.type
_entity_poly.pdbx_seq_one_letter_code
_entity_poly.pdbx_strand_id
1 'polypeptide(L)'
;MKKLASVLLAAVFLGGMSVAAAPAASAATAPGATASAAPGCVTETKEVDWGYGTITVCVNEDGSARAYGDLHCTAPGAVHVLWEIGWETTSGVKVSTVAMAGLSDDDVEFDVDPSAGADGIEGITGVDEIYLTEIFM
;
A
#
# COMPACT_ATOMS: atom_id res chain seq x y z
N MET A 1 75.00 -23.59 -21.87
CA MET A 1 74.66 -24.61 -22.89
C MET A 1 73.20 -25.01 -22.64
N LYS A 2 72.20 -24.38 -23.27
CA LYS A 2 71.57 -24.67 -24.57
C LYS A 2 70.91 -26.06 -24.66
N LYS A 3 69.58 -26.04 -24.97
CA LYS A 3 68.68 -27.06 -25.56
C LYS A 3 67.77 -27.84 -24.58
N LEU A 4 66.48 -28.12 -24.82
CA LEU A 4 65.44 -27.86 -25.86
C LEU A 4 64.10 -28.27 -25.18
N ALA A 5 62.98 -27.53 -25.34
CA ALA A 5 61.79 -27.87 -26.16
C ALA A 5 61.21 -29.29 -25.92
N SER A 6 59.91 -29.60 -25.82
CA SER A 6 58.65 -28.87 -26.08
C SER A 6 57.46 -29.82 -25.82
N VAL A 7 56.28 -29.24 -25.52
CA VAL A 7 54.91 -29.68 -25.90
C VAL A 7 54.21 -30.80 -25.10
N LEU A 8 53.04 -30.48 -24.48
CA LEU A 8 51.66 -30.85 -24.88
C LEU A 8 50.68 -30.35 -23.79
N LEU A 9 49.74 -29.43 -24.11
CA LEU A 9 48.27 -29.64 -24.22
C LEU A 9 47.59 -30.19 -22.94
N ALA A 10 46.45 -29.72 -22.41
CA ALA A 10 45.46 -28.73 -22.80
C ALA A 10 44.51 -28.40 -21.61
N ALA A 11 43.97 -27.18 -21.62
CA ALA A 11 42.64 -26.73 -21.17
C ALA A 11 41.82 -27.54 -20.16
N VAL A 12 41.43 -26.92 -19.02
CA VAL A 12 40.07 -27.03 -18.44
C VAL A 12 39.71 -25.73 -17.69
N PHE A 13 38.74 -25.01 -18.28
CA PHE A 13 37.65 -24.19 -17.72
C PHE A 13 37.84 -23.25 -16.51
N LEU A 14 37.66 -21.96 -16.82
CA LEU A 14 37.06 -20.92 -15.98
C LEU A 14 35.64 -21.31 -15.56
N GLY A 15 35.24 -20.92 -14.34
CA GLY A 15 33.83 -20.72 -14.00
C GLY A 15 33.41 -21.35 -12.67
N GLY A 16 33.43 -20.56 -11.61
CA GLY A 16 32.86 -20.93 -10.32
C GLY A 16 32.46 -19.68 -9.56
N MET A 17 31.45 -18.97 -10.07
CA MET A 17 30.77 -17.90 -9.34
C MET A 17 30.11 -18.52 -8.11
N SER A 18 30.55 -18.08 -6.93
CA SER A 18 29.94 -18.40 -5.65
C SER A 18 28.50 -17.88 -5.62
N VAL A 19 27.53 -18.77 -5.70
CA VAL A 19 26.12 -18.49 -5.43
C VAL A 19 25.97 -18.42 -3.91
N ALA A 20 25.97 -17.21 -3.36
CA ALA A 20 25.51 -16.99 -1.99
C ALA A 20 23.97 -17.01 -1.99
N ALA A 21 23.43 -17.94 -1.21
CA ALA A 21 22.00 -18.19 -1.08
C ALA A 21 21.34 -17.26 -0.05
N ALA A 22 20.18 -16.70 -0.46
CA ALA A 22 18.99 -16.31 0.31
C ALA A 22 19.15 -15.17 1.38
N PRO A 23 18.10 -14.36 1.63
CA PRO A 23 16.72 -14.81 1.88
C PRO A 23 15.71 -14.29 0.84
N ALA A 24 14.90 -15.20 0.32
CA ALA A 24 13.59 -14.86 -0.21
C ALA A 24 12.70 -14.48 0.98
N ALA A 25 12.56 -13.19 1.24
CA ALA A 25 11.42 -12.68 1.99
C ALA A 25 10.20 -12.84 1.08
N SER A 26 9.51 -13.96 1.23
CA SER A 26 8.18 -14.15 0.66
C SER A 26 7.23 -13.27 1.47
N ALA A 27 7.10 -12.01 1.06
CA ALA A 27 5.93 -11.22 1.41
C ALA A 27 4.78 -11.77 0.57
N ALA A 28 3.88 -12.49 1.22
CA ALA A 28 2.58 -12.80 0.65
C ALA A 28 1.84 -11.47 0.53
N THR A 29 1.85 -10.87 -0.65
CA THR A 29 0.93 -9.80 -1.03
C THR A 29 -0.47 -10.38 -0.98
N ALA A 30 -1.29 -9.92 -0.04
CA ALA A 30 -2.73 -10.10 -0.12
C ALA A 30 -3.20 -9.50 -1.47
N PRO A 31 -4.05 -10.19 -2.25
CA PRO A 31 -4.66 -9.59 -3.43
C PRO A 31 -5.52 -8.41 -2.96
N GLY A 32 -5.14 -7.18 -3.32
CA GLY A 32 -5.94 -5.97 -3.02
C GLY A 32 -5.19 -4.80 -2.40
N ALA A 33 -3.92 -4.96 -2.00
CA ALA A 33 -3.10 -3.88 -1.49
C ALA A 33 -2.38 -3.14 -2.64
N THR A 34 -2.79 -1.90 -2.89
CA THR A 34 -2.09 -0.95 -3.76
C THR A 34 -2.00 0.38 -3.03
N ALA A 35 -0.84 0.69 -2.44
CA ALA A 35 -0.28 2.03 -2.52
C ALA A 35 1.22 2.01 -2.17
N SER A 36 1.99 2.80 -2.90
CA SER A 36 3.20 3.45 -2.41
C SER A 36 3.25 4.73 -3.19
N ALA A 37 2.50 5.72 -2.70
CA ALA A 37 2.43 7.01 -3.36
C ALA A 37 3.43 7.96 -2.71
N ALA A 38 4.53 8.22 -3.42
CA ALA A 38 5.21 9.51 -3.35
C ALA A 38 4.18 10.64 -3.66
N PRO A 39 4.49 11.93 -3.42
CA PRO A 39 3.56 13.03 -3.67
C PRO A 39 2.81 12.91 -5.00
N GLY A 40 1.49 13.05 -4.96
CA GLY A 40 0.56 12.77 -6.06
C GLY A 40 -0.81 12.34 -5.56
N CYS A 41 -1.72 12.09 -6.50
CA CYS A 41 -3.05 11.57 -6.22
C CYS A 41 -3.19 10.14 -6.73
N VAL A 42 -3.82 9.28 -5.92
CA VAL A 42 -4.23 7.93 -6.29
C VAL A 42 -5.74 7.82 -6.14
N THR A 43 -6.40 7.17 -7.10
CA THR A 43 -7.83 6.89 -7.05
C THR A 43 -8.03 5.38 -7.07
N GLU A 44 -8.83 4.88 -6.15
CA GLU A 44 -9.15 3.47 -5.98
C GLU A 44 -10.67 3.30 -5.96
N THR A 45 -11.17 2.26 -6.62
CA THR A 45 -12.57 1.82 -6.52
C THR A 45 -12.55 0.39 -6.00
N LYS A 46 -13.23 0.13 -4.88
CA LYS A 46 -13.25 -1.18 -4.22
C LYS A 46 -14.67 -1.57 -3.84
N GLU A 47 -14.85 -2.87 -3.63
CA GLU A 47 -16.08 -3.51 -3.21
C GLU A 47 -15.74 -4.58 -2.16
N VAL A 48 -16.61 -4.69 -1.16
CA VAL A 48 -16.70 -5.75 -0.15
C VAL A 48 -18.12 -6.30 -0.15
N ASP A 49 -18.39 -7.38 0.58
CA ASP A 49 -19.67 -8.10 0.52
C ASP A 49 -20.89 -7.20 0.74
N TRP A 50 -20.76 -6.17 1.60
CA TRP A 50 -21.85 -5.27 1.96
C TRP A 50 -21.61 -3.79 1.63
N GLY A 51 -20.67 -3.48 0.73
CA GLY A 51 -20.46 -2.10 0.33
C GLY A 51 -19.45 -1.91 -0.77
N TYR A 52 -19.47 -0.72 -1.35
CA TYR A 52 -18.54 -0.32 -2.40
C TYR A 52 -18.28 1.17 -2.30
N GLY A 53 -17.26 1.64 -2.99
CA GLY A 53 -17.02 3.07 -3.10
C GLY A 53 -15.85 3.39 -3.99
N THR A 54 -15.70 4.69 -4.26
CA THR A 54 -14.50 5.25 -4.89
C THR A 54 -13.86 6.26 -3.95
N ILE A 55 -12.55 6.19 -3.79
CA ILE A 55 -11.76 7.12 -3.00
C ILE A 55 -10.63 7.69 -3.85
N THR A 56 -10.39 8.99 -3.72
CA THR A 56 -9.19 9.66 -4.20
C THR A 56 -8.41 10.21 -3.01
N VAL A 57 -7.13 9.86 -2.95
CA VAL A 57 -6.21 10.31 -1.91
C VAL A 57 -5.09 11.09 -2.57
N CYS A 58 -4.92 12.34 -2.17
CA CYS A 58 -3.88 13.23 -2.67
C CYS A 58 -2.91 13.57 -1.54
N VAL A 59 -1.61 13.42 -1.79
CA VAL A 59 -0.52 13.89 -0.93
C VAL A 59 0.28 14.92 -1.71
N ASN A 60 0.40 16.12 -1.17
CA ASN A 60 1.14 17.22 -1.81
C ASN A 60 2.61 17.23 -1.38
N GLU A 61 3.45 17.93 -2.15
CA GLU A 61 4.88 18.04 -1.85
C GLU A 61 5.18 18.75 -0.50
N ASP A 62 4.25 19.54 0.00
CA ASP A 62 4.36 20.23 1.30
C ASP A 62 3.93 19.36 2.49
N GLY A 63 3.57 18.10 2.24
CA GLY A 63 3.13 17.14 3.26
C GLY A 63 1.65 17.31 3.66
N SER A 64 0.92 18.24 3.06
CA SER A 64 -0.55 18.27 3.20
C SER A 64 -1.19 17.11 2.42
N ALA A 65 -2.31 16.61 2.93
CA ALA A 65 -3.03 15.52 2.30
C ALA A 65 -4.54 15.72 2.35
N ARG A 66 -5.25 15.08 1.43
CA ARG A 66 -6.72 15.06 1.38
C ARG A 66 -7.20 13.71 0.88
N ALA A 67 -8.24 13.18 1.51
CA ALA A 67 -8.94 11.98 1.09
C ALA A 67 -10.42 12.31 0.87
N TYR A 68 -10.93 12.06 -0.33
CA TYR A 68 -12.30 12.37 -0.70
C TYR A 68 -12.89 11.33 -1.64
N GLY A 69 -14.21 11.20 -1.64
CA GLY A 69 -14.89 10.22 -2.47
C GLY A 69 -16.27 9.85 -1.95
N ASP A 70 -16.69 8.65 -2.31
CA ASP A 70 -17.98 8.06 -1.96
C ASP A 70 -17.81 6.69 -1.29
N LEU A 71 -18.79 6.36 -0.46
CA LEU A 71 -18.90 5.11 0.24
C LEU A 71 -20.38 4.73 0.33
N HIS A 72 -20.72 3.56 -0.18
CA HIS A 72 -22.05 2.99 -0.14
C HIS A 72 -22.09 1.73 0.73
N CYS A 73 -23.08 1.63 1.60
CA CYS A 73 -23.32 0.46 2.46
C CYS A 73 -24.68 -0.16 2.15
N THR A 74 -24.69 -1.40 1.65
CA THR A 74 -25.90 -2.21 1.39
C THR A 74 -26.25 -3.13 2.55
N ALA A 75 -25.49 -3.06 3.64
CA ALA A 75 -25.60 -4.00 4.74
C ALA A 75 -26.88 -3.80 5.55
N PRO A 76 -27.64 -4.87 5.87
CA PRO A 76 -28.75 -4.76 6.80
C PRO A 76 -28.24 -4.68 8.26
N GLY A 77 -28.46 -3.55 8.93
CA GLY A 77 -28.34 -3.45 10.39
C GLY A 77 -26.92 -3.21 10.93
N ALA A 78 -26.31 -4.20 11.59
CA ALA A 78 -25.16 -4.04 12.49
C ALA A 78 -23.77 -4.14 11.81
N VAL A 79 -23.70 -3.83 10.52
CA VAL A 79 -22.46 -3.86 9.74
C VAL A 79 -22.11 -2.45 9.33
N HIS A 80 -20.86 -2.05 9.54
CA HIS A 80 -20.31 -0.84 8.97
C HIS A 80 -19.32 -1.16 7.87
N VAL A 81 -19.37 -0.41 6.79
CA VAL A 81 -18.35 -0.38 5.73
C VAL A 81 -17.51 0.88 5.96
N LEU A 82 -16.20 0.77 5.79
CA LEU A 82 -15.26 1.84 6.10
C LEU A 82 -14.19 1.97 5.03
N TRP A 83 -13.82 3.22 4.75
CA TRP A 83 -12.55 3.53 4.10
C TRP A 83 -11.47 3.75 5.15
N GLU A 84 -10.40 2.99 5.06
CA GLU A 84 -9.19 3.15 5.86
C GLU A 84 -7.98 3.45 4.97
N ILE A 85 -7.12 4.34 5.47
CA ILE A 85 -5.89 4.73 4.81
C ILE A 85 -4.73 4.53 5.78
N GLY A 86 -3.72 3.77 5.34
CA GLY A 86 -2.38 3.76 5.92
C GLY A 86 -1.57 4.91 5.36
N TRP A 87 -1.30 5.92 6.17
CA TRP A 87 -0.47 7.07 5.83
C TRP A 87 0.98 6.78 6.15
N GLU A 88 1.86 6.88 5.15
CA GLU A 88 3.29 6.93 5.40
C GLU A 88 3.62 8.29 6.04
N THR A 89 4.27 8.27 7.20
CA THR A 89 4.76 9.49 7.86
C THR A 89 6.25 9.40 8.13
N THR A 90 6.85 10.55 8.41
CA THR A 90 8.25 10.63 8.91
C THR A 90 8.53 9.81 10.17
N SER A 91 7.49 9.39 10.91
CA SER A 91 7.58 8.61 12.15
C SER A 91 7.16 7.14 12.00
N GLY A 92 6.82 6.70 10.79
CA GLY A 92 6.24 5.39 10.49
C GLY A 92 4.81 5.48 9.99
N VAL A 93 4.15 4.33 9.82
CA VAL A 93 2.78 4.27 9.28
C VAL A 93 1.75 4.62 10.36
N LYS A 94 0.76 5.45 10.00
CA LYS A 94 -0.41 5.78 10.81
C LYS A 94 -1.68 5.44 10.04
N VAL A 95 -2.63 4.77 10.68
CA VAL A 95 -3.90 4.41 10.03
C VAL A 95 -5.00 5.36 10.49
N SER A 96 -5.85 5.81 9.58
CA SER A 96 -7.09 6.49 9.92
C SER A 96 -8.27 5.98 9.10
N THR A 97 -9.44 5.94 9.74
CA THR A 97 -10.73 5.82 9.07
C THR A 97 -11.13 7.18 8.53
N VAL A 98 -11.40 7.27 7.23
CA VAL A 98 -11.79 8.53 6.56
C VAL A 98 -13.27 8.60 6.19
N ALA A 99 -13.94 7.44 6.11
CA ALA A 99 -15.39 7.37 5.94
C ALA A 99 -15.92 6.10 6.59
N MET A 100 -17.16 6.15 7.07
CA MET A 100 -17.89 5.02 7.64
C MET A 100 -19.36 5.15 7.25
N ALA A 101 -19.95 4.05 6.77
CA ALA A 101 -21.37 3.92 6.41
C ALA A 101 -21.92 2.66 7.09
N GLY A 102 -23.15 2.66 7.62
CA GLY A 102 -23.66 1.47 8.32
C GLY A 102 -25.11 1.45 8.75
N LEU A 103 -25.94 2.35 8.20
CA LEU A 103 -27.39 2.31 8.40
C LEU A 103 -28.04 1.95 7.06
N SER A 104 -28.20 0.65 6.79
CA SER A 104 -28.95 0.06 5.66
C SER A 104 -29.29 1.01 4.50
N ASP A 105 -28.56 0.86 3.38
CA ASP A 105 -28.62 1.73 2.19
C ASP A 105 -28.13 3.16 2.48
N ASP A 106 -26.96 3.26 3.11
CA ASP A 106 -26.32 4.51 3.46
C ASP A 106 -25.34 4.93 2.36
N ASP A 107 -25.50 6.15 1.85
CA ASP A 107 -24.63 6.79 0.87
C ASP A 107 -23.88 7.93 1.54
N VAL A 108 -22.55 7.82 1.61
CA VAL A 108 -21.68 8.81 2.25
C VAL A 108 -20.72 9.40 1.23
N GLU A 109 -20.89 10.69 0.94
CA GLU A 109 -19.84 11.51 0.31
C GLU A 109 -18.95 12.10 1.40
N PHE A 110 -17.62 12.01 1.23
CA PHE A 110 -16.66 12.48 2.23
C PHE A 110 -15.53 13.29 1.59
N ASP A 111 -14.97 14.20 2.39
CA ASP A 111 -13.80 14.99 2.05
C ASP A 111 -13.06 15.37 3.35
N VAL A 112 -11.95 14.67 3.62
CA VAL A 112 -11.26 14.65 4.92
C VAL A 112 -9.80 15.07 4.77
N ASP A 113 -9.34 15.90 5.71
CA ASP A 113 -7.94 16.26 5.90
C ASP A 113 -7.45 15.42 7.08
N PRO A 114 -6.52 14.46 6.87
CA PRO A 114 -6.06 13.58 7.93
C PRO A 114 -5.26 14.32 9.02
N SER A 115 -4.77 15.52 8.74
CA SER A 115 -4.11 16.39 9.74
C SER A 115 -5.12 17.12 10.62
N ALA A 116 -6.39 17.21 10.19
CA ALA A 116 -7.48 17.80 10.96
C ALA A 116 -8.20 16.73 11.79
N GLY A 117 -8.29 16.90 13.10
CA GLY A 117 -9.06 16.00 13.98
C GLY A 117 -8.37 15.70 15.31
N ALA A 118 -8.93 14.75 16.07
CA ALA A 118 -8.40 14.38 17.38
C ALA A 118 -7.04 13.67 17.30
N ASP A 119 -6.82 12.89 16.24
CA ASP A 119 -5.60 12.11 16.02
C ASP A 119 -4.57 12.82 15.11
N GLY A 120 -4.93 13.98 14.53
CA GLY A 120 -4.16 14.83 13.62
C GLY A 120 -2.85 14.24 13.10
N ILE A 121 -2.89 13.57 11.95
CA ILE A 121 -1.73 12.91 11.38
C ILE A 121 -0.81 13.97 10.75
N GLU A 122 0.39 14.10 11.31
CA GLU A 122 1.41 15.04 10.86
C GLU A 122 2.54 14.33 10.09
N GLY A 123 3.26 15.11 9.27
CA GLY A 123 4.47 14.66 8.58
C GLY A 123 4.20 13.55 7.56
N ILE A 124 3.05 13.62 6.87
CA ILE A 124 2.65 12.68 5.82
C ILE A 124 3.61 12.84 4.63
N THR A 125 4.15 11.71 4.17
CA THR A 125 5.05 11.63 3.02
C THR A 125 4.44 10.84 1.87
N GLY A 126 3.36 10.11 2.13
CA GLY A 126 2.75 9.24 1.15
C GLY A 126 1.59 8.41 1.70
N VAL A 127 1.19 7.43 0.89
CA VAL A 127 0.16 6.45 1.22
C VAL A 127 0.76 5.05 1.10
N ASP A 128 0.68 4.27 2.18
CA ASP A 128 1.14 2.89 2.30
C ASP A 128 0.06 1.92 1.81
N GLU A 129 -1.19 2.15 2.21
CA GLU A 129 -2.31 1.33 1.76
C GLU A 129 -3.63 2.10 1.80
N ILE A 130 -4.52 1.76 0.88
CA ILE A 130 -5.93 2.17 0.89
C ILE A 130 -6.75 0.90 0.85
N TYR A 131 -7.66 0.70 1.79
CA TYR A 131 -8.55 -0.47 1.75
C TYR A 131 -9.96 -0.13 2.23
N LEU A 132 -10.89 -0.84 1.60
CA LEU A 132 -12.29 -0.87 1.98
C LEU A 132 -12.49 -2.10 2.86
N THR A 133 -13.10 -1.92 4.02
CA THR A 133 -13.33 -3.00 4.97
C THR A 133 -14.75 -2.97 5.52
N GLU A 134 -15.16 -4.08 6.12
CA GLU A 134 -16.43 -4.21 6.84
C GLU A 134 -16.18 -4.68 8.28
N ILE A 135 -16.94 -4.14 9.23
CA ILE A 135 -16.92 -4.53 10.63
C ILE A 135 -18.33 -4.85 11.12
N PHE A 136 -18.42 -5.82 12.02
CA PHE A 136 -19.67 -6.24 12.65
C PHE A 136 -19.71 -5.69 14.09
N MET A 137 -20.80 -5.02 14.46
CA MET A 137 -21.04 -4.53 15.84
C MET A 137 -21.89 -5.48 16.68
#